data_AF-A0AAW6U2W4-F1
#
_entry.id   AF-A0AAW6U2W4-F1
#
_cell.length_a   1.000
_cell.length_b   1.000
_cell.length_c   1.000
_cell.angle_alpha   90.00
_cell.angle_beta   90.00
_cell.angle_gamma   90.00
#
_symmetry.space_group_name_H-M   'P 1'
#
loop_
_entity.id
_entity.type
_entity.pdbx_description
1 polymer ?
#
loop_
_entity_poly.entity_id
_entity_poly.type
_entity_poly.pdbx_seq_one_letter_code
_entity_poly.pdbx_strand_id
1 'polypeptide(L)'
;MFAKYREAHDLAIDYGEALREGSLPTFLKSLSRFEAREVIKTPTFRHGAEMVRLVNGVAFADEIALPSVDIFLARVHARIASRARRAHAAPRVGMKRNVSGRNPQQ
;
A
#
# COMPACT_ATOMS: atom_id res chain seq x y z
N MET A 1 -2.80 -25.40 -0.75
CA MET A 1 -2.13 -24.74 -1.89
C MET A 1 -1.16 -23.72 -1.29
N PHE A 2 0.15 -23.95 -1.40
CA PHE A 2 1.12 -22.97 -0.88
C PHE A 2 1.01 -21.70 -1.71
N ALA A 3 0.82 -20.55 -1.06
CA ALA A 3 0.84 -19.26 -1.76
C ALA A 3 2.23 -19.09 -2.37
N LYS A 4 2.30 -18.98 -3.70
CA LYS A 4 3.56 -18.69 -4.41
C LYS A 4 3.91 -17.24 -4.11
N TYR A 5 4.95 -17.02 -3.32
CA TYR A 5 5.49 -15.68 -3.07
C TYR A 5 6.22 -15.18 -4.32
N ARG A 6 6.23 -13.85 -4.53
CA ARG A 6 7.06 -13.24 -5.58
C ARG A 6 8.53 -13.41 -5.24
N GLU A 7 9.33 -13.62 -6.27
CA GLU A 7 10.79 -13.68 -6.09
C GLU A 7 11.39 -12.28 -5.95
N ALA A 8 12.63 -12.21 -5.49
CA ALA A 8 13.30 -10.92 -5.25
C ALA A 8 13.42 -10.05 -6.52
N HIS A 9 13.55 -10.67 -7.70
CA HIS A 9 13.63 -9.95 -8.96
C HIS A 9 12.26 -9.39 -9.40
N ASP A 10 11.18 -10.15 -9.23
CA ASP A 10 9.80 -9.66 -9.46
C ASP A 10 9.51 -8.45 -8.58
N LEU A 11 9.86 -8.55 -7.29
CA LEU A 11 9.66 -7.47 -6.33
C LEU A 11 10.46 -6.21 -6.71
N ALA A 12 11.66 -6.36 -7.29
CA ALA A 12 12.48 -5.24 -7.73
C ALA A 12 11.90 -4.54 -8.98
N ILE A 13 11.27 -5.30 -9.88
CA ILE A 13 10.53 -4.77 -11.04
C ILE A 13 9.31 -3.99 -10.55
N ASP A 14 8.47 -4.60 -9.71
CA ASP A 14 7.30 -3.97 -9.10
C ASP A 14 7.67 -2.68 -8.33
N TYR A 15 8.80 -2.71 -7.62
CA TYR A 15 9.33 -1.53 -6.92
C TYR A 15 9.70 -0.39 -7.89
N GLY A 16 10.31 -0.72 -9.04
CA GLY A 16 10.70 0.27 -10.03
C GLY A 16 9.52 0.93 -10.73
N GLU A 17 8.50 0.15 -11.08
CA GLU A 17 7.24 0.66 -11.61
C GLU A 17 6.55 1.58 -10.58
N ALA A 18 6.46 1.11 -9.33
CA ALA A 18 5.87 1.90 -8.25
C ALA A 18 6.67 3.18 -7.93
N LEU A 19 7.99 3.17 -8.13
CA LEU A 19 8.82 4.37 -8.00
C LEU A 19 8.49 5.38 -9.10
N ARG A 20 8.43 4.95 -10.36
CA ARG A 20 8.12 5.79 -11.53
C ARG A 20 6.74 6.42 -11.43
N GLU A 21 5.74 5.64 -11.03
CA GLU A 21 4.37 6.12 -10.83
C GLU A 21 4.19 6.90 -9.52
N GLY A 22 5.22 6.93 -8.67
CA GLY A 22 5.22 7.38 -7.28
C GLY A 22 4.19 6.66 -6.39
N SER A 23 3.78 5.46 -6.77
CA SER A 23 2.84 4.60 -6.06
C SER A 23 3.52 3.66 -5.02
N LEU A 24 4.77 3.94 -4.63
CA LEU A 24 5.53 3.19 -3.61
C LEU A 24 4.73 2.76 -2.36
N PRO A 25 3.88 3.61 -1.73
CA PRO A 25 3.09 3.17 -0.58
C PRO A 25 2.11 2.03 -0.89
N THR A 26 1.65 1.92 -2.15
CA THR A 26 0.79 0.83 -2.63
C THR A 26 1.60 -0.45 -2.80
N PHE A 27 2.77 -0.38 -3.44
CA PHE A 27 3.70 -1.51 -3.53
C PHE A 27 4.02 -2.09 -2.15
N LEU A 28 4.43 -1.25 -1.19
CA LEU A 28 4.77 -1.70 0.16
C LEU A 28 3.59 -2.38 0.90
N LYS A 29 2.35 -1.94 0.63
CA LYS A 29 1.14 -2.57 1.18
C LYS A 29 0.78 -3.89 0.51
N SER A 30 1.22 -4.09 -0.74
CA SER A 30 1.00 -5.35 -1.47
C SER A 30 1.85 -6.49 -0.93
N LEU A 31 2.94 -6.19 -0.22
CA LEU A 31 3.87 -7.19 0.28
C LEU A 31 3.20 -8.06 1.34
N SER A 32 3.33 -9.38 1.18
CA SER A 32 3.06 -10.30 2.27
C SER A 32 4.07 -10.12 3.41
N ARG A 33 3.76 -10.66 4.60
CA ARG A 33 4.70 -10.62 5.74
C ARG A 33 6.02 -11.35 5.46
N PHE A 34 6.02 -12.31 4.53
CA PHE A 34 7.22 -13.01 4.11
C PHE A 34 8.03 -12.12 3.17
N GLU A 35 7.40 -11.67 2.08
CA GLU A 35 8.03 -10.76 1.10
C GLU A 35 8.60 -9.51 1.78
N ALA A 36 7.86 -8.89 2.71
CA ALA A 36 8.35 -7.72 3.44
C ALA A 36 9.62 -8.00 4.26
N ARG A 37 9.76 -9.21 4.83
CA ARG A 37 10.99 -9.59 5.55
C ARG A 37 12.14 -9.83 4.59
N GLU A 38 11.87 -10.49 3.46
CA GLU A 38 12.88 -10.77 2.45
C GLU A 38 13.40 -9.49 1.79
N VAL A 39 12.50 -8.56 1.45
CA VAL A 39 12.84 -7.24 0.90
C VAL A 39 13.79 -6.44 1.81
N ILE A 40 13.62 -6.55 3.13
CA ILE A 40 14.47 -5.86 4.12
C ILE A 40 15.83 -6.55 4.27
N LYS A 41 15.88 -7.88 4.19
CA LYS A 41 17.07 -8.68 4.51
C LYS A 41 17.96 -8.96 3.31
N THR A 42 17.40 -9.01 2.10
CA THR A 42 18.10 -9.47 0.91
C THR A 42 18.94 -8.34 0.29
N PRO A 43 20.27 -8.44 0.30
CA PRO A 43 21.14 -7.40 -0.25
C PRO A 43 20.90 -7.14 -1.74
N THR A 44 20.58 -8.19 -2.50
CA THR A 44 20.29 -8.13 -3.94
C THR A 44 19.09 -7.24 -4.25
N PHE A 45 18.01 -7.36 -3.47
CA PHE A 45 16.84 -6.49 -3.63
C PHE A 45 17.23 -5.04 -3.35
N ARG A 46 17.93 -4.79 -2.23
CA ARG A 46 18.35 -3.44 -1.84
C ARG A 46 19.23 -2.79 -2.92
N HIS A 47 20.20 -3.53 -3.44
CA HIS A 47 21.08 -3.05 -4.50
C HIS A 47 20.30 -2.76 -5.79
N GLY A 48 19.41 -3.67 -6.20
CA GLY A 48 18.53 -3.45 -7.35
C GLY A 48 17.64 -2.21 -7.17
N ALA A 49 17.02 -2.04 -6.00
CA ALA A 49 16.19 -0.89 -5.66
C ALA A 49 16.99 0.43 -5.65
N GLU A 50 18.22 0.42 -5.15
CA GLU A 50 19.13 1.58 -5.19
C GLU A 50 19.51 1.94 -6.63
N MET A 51 19.86 0.95 -7.46
CA MET A 51 20.18 1.16 -8.88
C MET A 51 18.98 1.71 -9.66
N VAL A 52 17.78 1.15 -9.45
CA VAL A 52 16.55 1.63 -10.06
C VAL A 52 16.25 3.06 -9.63
N ARG A 53 16.52 3.43 -8.37
CA ARG A 53 16.34 4.80 -7.88
C ARG A 53 17.31 5.78 -8.55
N LEU A 54 18.58 5.40 -8.69
CA LEU A 54 19.58 6.22 -9.37
C LEU A 54 19.24 6.41 -10.85
N VAL A 55 18.91 5.32 -11.54
CA VAL A 55 18.53 5.36 -12.97
C VAL A 55 17.29 6.20 -13.19
N ASN A 56 16.23 6.03 -12.37
CA ASN A 56 15.05 6.90 -12.47
C ASN A 56 15.39 8.37 -12.18
N GLY A 57 16.26 8.64 -11.19
CA GLY A 57 16.69 9.99 -10.88
C GLY A 57 17.43 10.67 -12.04
N VAL A 58 18.28 9.92 -12.76
CA VAL A 58 19.03 10.44 -13.92
C VAL A 58 18.14 10.54 -15.16
N ALA A 59 17.36 9.49 -15.47
CA ALA A 59 16.54 9.43 -16.68
C ALA A 59 15.41 10.46 -16.70
N PHE A 60 14.93 10.86 -15.52
CA PHE A 60 13.86 11.84 -15.37
C PHE A 60 14.35 13.13 -14.70
N ALA A 61 15.66 13.37 -14.62
CA ALA A 61 16.24 14.56 -13.98
C ALA A 61 15.64 15.87 -14.49
N ASP A 62 15.39 15.96 -15.80
CA ASP A 62 14.83 17.15 -16.45
C ASP A 62 13.30 17.25 -16.27
N GLU A 63 12.60 16.12 -16.08
CA GLU A 63 11.17 16.06 -15.79
C GLU A 63 10.85 16.31 -14.29
N ILE A 64 11.84 16.12 -13.40
CA ILE A 64 11.72 16.36 -11.95
C ILE A 64 11.56 17.85 -11.62
N ALA A 65 11.77 18.76 -12.58
CA ALA A 65 11.61 20.20 -12.38
C ALA A 65 10.21 20.59 -11.89
N LEU A 66 9.17 19.79 -12.15
CA LEU A 66 7.82 20.04 -11.65
C LEU A 66 7.13 18.75 -11.19
N PRO A 67 6.73 18.63 -9.91
CA PRO A 67 5.91 17.51 -9.48
C PRO A 67 4.61 17.47 -10.31
N SER A 68 4.29 16.30 -10.88
CA SER A 68 3.06 16.11 -11.66
C SER A 68 1.82 16.35 -10.77
N VAL A 69 1.18 17.50 -10.98
CA VAL A 69 -0.06 17.90 -10.29
C VAL A 69 -1.17 16.89 -10.57
N ASP A 70 -1.22 16.35 -11.78
CA ASP A 70 -2.23 15.37 -12.19
C ASP A 70 -2.15 14.08 -11.38
N ILE A 71 -0.94 13.57 -11.13
CA ILE A 71 -0.73 12.39 -10.29
C ILE A 71 -1.13 12.69 -8.84
N PHE A 72 -0.83 13.89 -8.33
CA PHE A 72 -1.25 14.31 -7.00
C PHE A 72 -2.79 14.33 -6.88
N LEU A 73 -3.47 14.99 -7.83
CA LEU A 73 -4.93 15.07 -7.88
C LEU A 73 -5.57 13.68 -7.98
N ALA A 74 -5.05 12.81 -8.86
CA ALA A 74 -5.53 11.43 -9.00
C ALA A 74 -5.45 10.67 -7.67
N ARG A 75 -4.35 10.79 -6.92
CA ARG A 75 -4.20 10.16 -5.60
C ARG A 75 -5.15 10.74 -4.56
N VAL A 76 -5.37 12.05 -4.56
CA VAL A 76 -6.34 12.71 -3.67
C VAL A 76 -7.74 12.19 -3.95
N HIS A 77 -8.18 12.16 -5.21
CA HIS A 77 -9.48 11.63 -5.62
C HIS A 77 -9.64 10.16 -5.22
N ALA A 78 -8.63 9.32 -5.48
CA ALA A 78 -8.64 7.91 -5.08
C ALA A 78 -8.79 7.74 -3.55
N ARG A 79 -8.12 8.60 -2.75
CA ARG A 79 -8.20 8.57 -1.29
C ARG A 79 -9.56 9.04 -0.77
N ILE A 80 -10.15 10.06 -1.38
CA ILE A 80 -11.52 10.53 -1.07
C ILE A 80 -12.52 9.41 -1.36
N ALA A 81 -12.47 8.81 -2.55
CA ALA A 81 -13.35 7.71 -2.94
C ALA A 81 -13.20 6.50 -2.01
N SER A 82 -11.98 6.16 -1.60
CA SER A 82 -11.72 5.10 -0.62
C SER A 82 -12.36 5.38 0.75
N ARG A 83 -12.26 6.62 1.24
CA ARG A 83 -12.89 7.03 2.51
C ARG A 83 -14.41 7.00 2.42
N ALA A 84 -15.00 7.48 1.33
CA ALA A 84 -16.44 7.41 1.11
C ALA A 84 -16.94 5.96 1.13
N ARG A 85 -16.26 5.05 0.42
CA ARG A 85 -16.58 3.61 0.45
C ARG A 85 -16.50 3.02 1.87
N ARG A 86 -15.48 3.39 2.65
CA ARG A 86 -15.33 2.93 4.05
C ARG A 86 -16.41 3.49 4.98
N ALA A 87 -16.84 4.73 4.77
CA ALA A 87 -17.93 5.33 5.53
C ALA A 87 -19.26 4.62 5.27
N HIS A 88 -19.51 4.19 4.03
CA HIS A 88 -20.70 3.39 3.68
C HIS A 88 -20.60 1.92 4.12
N ALA A 89 -19.40 1.39 4.28
CA ALA A 89 -19.17 0.00 4.72
C ALA A 89 -19.07 -0.17 6.25
N ALA A 90 -19.03 0.92 7.02
CA ALA A 90 -19.06 0.84 8.48
C ALA A 90 -20.43 0.30 8.93
N PRO A 91 -20.50 -0.87 9.60
CA PRO A 91 -21.75 -1.33 10.17
C PRO A 91 -22.15 -0.30 11.22
N ARG A 92 -23.39 0.21 11.14
CA ARG A 92 -24.02 0.94 12.25
C ARG A 92 -23.98 -0.01 13.44
N VAL A 93 -23.05 0.22 14.37
CA VAL A 93 -22.96 -0.52 15.63
C VAL A 93 -24.31 -0.34 16.29
N GLY A 94 -25.14 -1.39 16.23
CA GLY A 94 -26.45 -1.40 16.84
C GLY A 94 -26.28 -1.05 18.30
N MET A 95 -26.94 0.02 18.71
CA MET A 95 -27.06 0.42 20.10
C MET A 95 -27.74 -0.72 20.86
N LYS A 96 -26.96 -1.69 21.35
CA LYS A 96 -27.45 -2.70 22.28
C LYS A 96 -27.80 -1.97 23.58
N ARG A 97 -29.09 -1.67 23.72
CA ARG A 97 -29.71 -1.32 24.99
C ARG A 97 -29.48 -2.49 25.93
N ASN A 98 -28.49 -2.36 26.82
CA ASN A 98 -28.34 -3.22 27.97
C ASN A 98 -29.56 -3.01 28.86
N VAL A 99 -30.50 -3.96 28.86
CA VAL A 99 -31.41 -4.16 29.98
C VAL A 99 -31.18 -5.56 30.50
N SER A 100 -30.27 -5.65 31.46
CA SER A 100 -30.17 -6.77 32.37
C SER A 100 -31.37 -6.71 33.31
N GLY A 101 -32.22 -7.73 33.26
CA GLY A 101 -33.39 -7.87 34.11
C GLY A 101 -33.70 -9.34 34.34
N ARG A 102 -32.72 -10.06 34.89
CA ARG A 102 -32.91 -11.43 35.41
C ARG A 102 -33.69 -11.30 36.71
N ASN A 103 -35.00 -11.58 36.70
CA ASN A 103 -35.76 -11.87 37.92
C ASN A 103 -35.77 -13.39 38.14
N PRO A 104 -35.14 -13.90 39.21
CA PRO A 104 -35.51 -15.17 39.79
C PRO A 104 -36.59 -14.92 40.86
N GLN A 105 -37.73 -15.62 40.74
CA GLN A 105 -38.71 -15.98 41.80
C GLN A 105 -40.15 -15.87 41.28
N GLN A 106 -40.78 -17.01 40.98
CA GLN A 106 -41.91 -17.63 41.71
C GLN A 106 -42.53 -18.74 40.87
#